data_AF-A0A7Z2GMN7-F1
#
_entry.id   AF-A0A7Z2GMN7-F1
#
_cell.length_a   1.000
_cell.length_b   1.000
_cell.length_c   1.000
_cell.angle_alpha   90.00
_cell.angle_beta   90.00
_cell.angle_gamma   90.00
#
_symmetry.space_group_name_H-M   'P 1'
#
loop_
_entity.id
_entity.type
_entity.pdbx_description
1 polymer ?
#
loop_
_entity_poly.entity_id
_entity_poly.type
_entity_poly.pdbx_seq_one_letter_code
_entity_poly.pdbx_strand_id
1 'polypeptide(L)'
;MCFAPLRAPAQEAPRDAQFDCNSNPHAFITTFIDEKSIDPQPSRVEANSVNAFRPIHGAHISAFGFPVYVVLGYDRDDALFQHGAGKEIATPLYGVVVNAPAESVRARVRQANSDATVHPVVPLVLTAIVCGG
;
A
#
# COMPACT_ATOMS: atom_id res chain seq x y z
N MET A 1 43.76 21.30 7.13
CA MET A 1 42.59 21.20 6.24
C MET A 1 41.81 19.95 6.64
N CYS A 2 40.67 20.11 7.33
CA CYS A 2 39.84 18.99 7.78
C CYS A 2 38.78 18.73 6.70
N PHE A 3 38.91 17.63 5.98
CA PHE A 3 37.84 17.15 5.10
C PHE A 3 36.78 16.47 5.96
N ALA A 4 35.64 17.12 6.13
CA ALA A 4 34.44 16.47 6.66
C ALA A 4 33.83 15.61 5.54
N PRO A 5 33.46 14.33 5.80
CA PRO A 5 32.76 13.55 4.80
C PRO A 5 31.34 14.11 4.63
N LEU A 6 30.99 14.45 3.38
CA LEU A 6 29.61 14.71 3.00
C LEU A 6 28.81 13.42 3.23
N ARG A 7 27.92 13.47 4.21
CA ARG A 7 26.94 12.41 4.48
C ARG A 7 25.90 12.49 3.35
N ALA A 8 25.96 11.52 2.42
CA ALA A 8 24.95 11.39 1.39
C ALA A 8 23.56 11.27 2.04
N PRO A 9 22.50 11.90 1.48
CA PRO A 9 21.15 11.61 1.92
C PRO A 9 20.92 10.10 1.73
N ALA A 10 20.42 9.43 2.76
CA ALA A 10 19.90 8.09 2.60
C ALA A 10 18.85 8.18 1.49
N GLN A 11 19.10 7.56 0.34
CA GLN A 11 18.06 7.33 -0.65
C GLN A 11 17.13 6.32 -0.01
N GLU A 12 16.10 6.83 0.68
CA GLU A 12 14.93 6.03 0.98
C GLU A 12 14.44 5.56 -0.37
N ALA A 13 14.69 4.28 -0.68
CA ALA A 13 14.11 3.67 -1.87
C ALA A 13 12.63 4.05 -1.83
N PRO A 14 12.09 4.72 -2.87
CA PRO A 14 10.74 5.23 -2.79
C PRO A 14 9.84 4.06 -2.38
N ARG A 15 8.99 4.21 -1.36
CA ARG A 15 7.98 3.17 -1.03
C ARG A 15 7.16 2.79 -2.27
N ASP A 16 7.13 3.68 -3.27
CA ASP A 16 6.61 3.48 -4.62
C ASP A 16 7.22 2.27 -5.34
N ALA A 17 8.46 1.86 -5.02
CA ALA A 17 9.08 0.64 -5.55
C ALA A 17 8.32 -0.64 -5.14
N GLN A 18 7.57 -0.60 -4.03
CA GLN A 18 6.71 -1.72 -3.62
C GLN A 18 5.48 -1.88 -4.54
N PHE A 19 5.23 -0.91 -5.43
CA PHE A 19 4.16 -0.92 -6.43
C PHE A 19 4.69 -1.22 -7.84
N ASP A 20 5.83 -1.90 -7.96
CA ASP A 20 6.27 -2.52 -9.22
C ASP A 20 5.48 -3.79 -9.57
N CYS A 21 4.51 -4.17 -8.73
CA CYS A 21 3.65 -5.34 -8.85
C CYS A 21 4.38 -6.69 -8.94
N ASN A 22 5.65 -6.76 -8.49
CA ASN A 22 6.43 -8.00 -8.44
C ASN A 22 6.45 -8.66 -7.05
N SER A 23 5.92 -7.98 -6.04
CA SER A 23 5.81 -8.52 -4.67
C SER A 23 4.55 -9.37 -4.50
N ASN A 24 4.53 -10.23 -3.48
CA ASN A 24 3.29 -10.91 -3.06
C ASN A 24 2.64 -10.17 -1.87
N PRO A 25 1.34 -10.37 -1.61
CA PRO A 25 0.63 -9.66 -0.55
C PRO A 25 1.22 -9.86 0.85
N HIS A 26 1.70 -11.06 1.18
CA HIS A 26 2.32 -11.32 2.48
C HIS A 26 3.54 -10.45 2.71
N ALA A 27 4.50 -10.48 1.77
CA ALA A 27 5.72 -9.70 1.87
C ALA A 27 5.43 -8.19 1.93
N PHE A 28 4.45 -7.73 1.15
CA PHE A 28 4.01 -6.34 1.16
C PHE A 28 3.50 -5.92 2.53
N ILE A 29 2.55 -6.65 3.13
CA ILE A 29 1.99 -6.31 4.44
C ILE A 29 3.00 -6.47 5.57
N THR A 30 3.79 -7.56 5.56
CA THR A 30 4.81 -7.82 6.58
C THR A 30 5.85 -6.70 6.63
N THR A 31 6.20 -6.08 5.50
CA THR A 31 7.08 -4.89 5.48
C THR A 31 6.51 -3.76 6.35
N PHE A 32 5.22 -3.45 6.24
CA PHE A 32 4.60 -2.40 7.05
C PHE A 32 4.48 -2.78 8.54
N ILE A 33 4.27 -4.06 8.85
CA ILE A 33 4.21 -4.59 10.22
C ILE A 33 5.59 -4.50 10.89
N ASP A 34 6.64 -4.95 10.20
CA ASP A 34 8.01 -4.96 10.71
C ASP A 34 8.52 -3.53 10.95
N GLU A 35 8.16 -2.60 10.07
CA GLU A 35 8.41 -1.16 10.24
C GLU A 35 7.54 -0.52 11.33
N LYS A 36 6.58 -1.25 11.90
CA LYS A 36 5.60 -0.76 12.88
C LYS A 36 4.83 0.45 12.37
N SER A 37 4.51 0.45 11.09
CA SER A 37 3.84 1.57 10.43
C SER A 37 2.32 1.36 10.34
N ILE A 38 1.85 0.11 10.43
CA ILE A 38 0.43 -0.27 10.50
C ILE A 38 0.13 -1.10 11.74
N ASP A 39 -1.14 -1.16 12.11
CA ASP A 39 -1.65 -2.17 13.04
C ASP A 39 -1.60 -3.55 12.36
N PRO A 40 -0.97 -4.58 12.99
CA PRO A 40 -0.92 -5.92 12.43
C PRO A 40 -2.29 -6.61 12.37
N GLN A 41 -3.27 -6.15 13.16
CA GLN A 41 -4.65 -6.59 12.99
C GLN A 41 -5.36 -5.78 11.89
N PRO A 42 -6.08 -6.44 10.98
CA PRO A 42 -6.91 -5.74 10.01
C PRO A 42 -8.00 -4.96 10.76
N SER A 43 -8.11 -3.67 10.48
CA SER A 43 -9.15 -2.80 11.00
C SER A 43 -10.53 -3.08 10.37
N ARG A 44 -10.52 -3.73 9.20
CA ARG A 44 -11.71 -4.18 8.48
C ARG A 44 -11.36 -5.36 7.58
N VAL A 45 -12.31 -6.29 7.44
CA VAL A 45 -12.26 -7.39 6.47
C VAL A 45 -13.50 -7.28 5.61
N GLU A 46 -13.33 -7.08 4.31
CA GLU A 46 -14.44 -6.98 3.38
C GLU A 46 -15.07 -8.35 3.11
N ALA A 47 -16.31 -8.36 2.59
CA ALA A 47 -17.02 -9.61 2.29
C ALA A 47 -16.26 -10.51 1.30
N ASN A 48 -15.44 -9.92 0.43
CA ASN A 48 -14.60 -10.64 -0.53
C ASN A 48 -13.19 -11.00 0.01
N SER A 49 -13.01 -10.95 1.34
CA SER A 49 -11.78 -11.26 2.08
C SER A 49 -10.63 -10.27 1.92
N VAL A 50 -10.83 -9.11 1.29
CA VAL A 50 -9.81 -8.05 1.31
C VAL A 50 -9.68 -7.48 2.72
N ASN A 51 -8.47 -7.52 3.26
CA ASN A 51 -8.14 -7.03 4.59
C ASN A 51 -7.63 -5.59 4.49
N ALA A 52 -8.09 -4.71 5.38
CA ALA A 52 -7.72 -3.31 5.43
C ALA A 52 -7.00 -3.00 6.76
N PHE A 53 -5.71 -2.71 6.69
CA PHE A 53 -4.83 -2.43 7.82
C PHE A 53 -4.63 -0.92 7.98
N ARG A 54 -4.85 -0.41 9.19
CA ARG A 54 -4.78 1.03 9.45
C ARG A 54 -3.34 1.43 9.79
N PRO A 55 -2.82 2.55 9.24
CA PRO A 55 -1.60 3.15 9.74
C PRO A 55 -1.69 3.45 11.24
N ILE A 56 -0.62 3.20 12.00
CA ILE A 56 -0.60 3.57 13.42
C ILE A 56 -0.61 5.10 13.57
N HIS A 57 -1.05 5.59 14.73
CA HIS A 57 -1.05 7.02 14.98
C HIS A 57 0.37 7.60 14.94
N GLY A 58 0.56 8.63 14.10
CA GLY A 58 1.86 9.29 13.91
C GLY A 58 2.77 8.63 12.87
N ALA A 59 2.38 7.50 12.28
CA ALA A 59 3.10 6.95 11.13
C ALA A 59 2.85 7.83 9.90
N HIS A 60 3.93 8.31 9.28
CA HIS A 60 3.88 9.04 8.02
C HIS A 60 4.15 8.06 6.88
N ILE A 61 3.09 7.41 6.41
CA ILE A 61 3.17 6.53 5.24
C ILE A 61 2.64 7.28 4.02
N SER A 62 3.39 7.23 2.93
CA SER A 62 2.97 7.77 1.64
C SER A 62 3.20 6.78 0.52
N ALA A 63 2.35 6.83 -0.50
CA ALA A 63 2.54 6.16 -1.79
C ALA A 63 2.32 7.19 -2.90
N PHE A 64 3.25 7.23 -3.85
CA PHE A 64 3.30 8.19 -4.96
C PHE A 64 3.23 9.65 -4.52
N GLY A 65 3.77 9.94 -3.33
CA GLY A 65 3.72 11.25 -2.68
C GLY A 65 2.38 11.62 -2.04
N PHE A 66 1.43 10.69 -1.95
CA PHE A 66 0.13 10.90 -1.29
C PHE A 66 0.05 10.18 0.05
N PRO A 67 -0.58 10.77 1.08
CA PRO A 67 -0.74 10.13 2.38
C PRO A 67 -1.60 8.87 2.26
N VAL A 68 -1.11 7.75 2.81
CA VAL A 68 -1.87 6.50 2.87
C VAL A 68 -2.96 6.59 3.95
N TYR A 69 -4.19 6.28 3.55
CA TYR A 69 -5.36 6.17 4.42
C TYR A 69 -5.50 4.76 5.01
N VAL A 70 -5.32 3.72 4.18
CA VAL A 70 -5.34 2.31 4.61
C VAL A 70 -4.46 1.47 3.69
N VAL A 71 -3.88 0.40 4.23
CA VAL A 71 -3.14 -0.62 3.47
C VAL A 71 -4.06 -1.82 3.23
N LEU A 72 -4.02 -2.38 2.03
CA LEU A 72 -4.89 -3.46 1.58
C LEU A 72 -4.06 -4.72 1.29
N GLY A 73 -4.60 -5.88 1.66
CA GLY A 73 -4.00 -7.17 1.33
C GLY A 73 -5.00 -8.30 1.32
N TYR A 74 -4.75 -9.29 0.47
CA TYR A 74 -5.45 -10.56 0.43
C TYR A 74 -4.60 -11.61 -0.28
N ASP A 75 -4.50 -12.78 0.33
CA ASP A 75 -4.05 -14.02 -0.27
C ASP A 75 -4.85 -15.17 0.37
N ARG A 76 -5.26 -16.16 -0.43
CA ARG A 76 -6.21 -17.19 0.01
C ARG A 76 -5.61 -18.12 1.07
N ASP A 77 -4.37 -18.53 0.85
CA ASP A 77 -3.74 -19.61 1.62
C ASP A 77 -2.73 -19.07 2.64
N ASP A 78 -2.87 -17.79 3.02
CA ASP A 78 -1.94 -17.10 3.91
C ASP A 78 -2.59 -16.71 5.24
N ALA A 79 -1.99 -17.17 6.34
CA ALA A 79 -2.51 -16.98 7.68
C ALA A 79 -2.48 -15.51 8.16
N LEU A 80 -1.80 -14.62 7.44
CA LEU A 80 -1.82 -13.18 7.70
C LEU A 80 -3.22 -12.57 7.43
N PHE A 81 -3.99 -13.15 6.51
CA PHE A 81 -5.25 -12.60 6.06
C PHE A 81 -6.44 -13.31 6.71
N GLN A 82 -7.40 -12.51 7.17
CA GLN A 82 -8.66 -13.02 7.67
C GLN A 82 -9.67 -13.14 6.53
N HIS A 83 -10.51 -14.18 6.57
CA HIS A 83 -11.52 -14.41 5.54
C HIS A 83 -12.82 -13.65 5.86
N GLY A 84 -13.39 -13.03 4.83
CA GLY A 84 -14.71 -12.42 4.88
C GLY A 84 -15.82 -13.47 4.79
N ALA A 85 -17.07 -13.03 5.00
CA ALA A 85 -18.25 -13.90 4.97
C ALA A 85 -18.83 -14.17 3.56
N GLY A 86 -18.24 -13.58 2.51
CA GLY A 86 -18.74 -13.64 1.14
C GLY A 86 -17.84 -14.43 0.19
N LYS A 87 -18.08 -14.25 -1.11
CA LYS A 87 -17.26 -14.88 -2.15
C LYS A 87 -15.93 -14.15 -2.25
N GLU A 88 -14.85 -14.88 -2.02
CA GLU A 88 -13.49 -14.40 -2.11
C GLU A 88 -13.11 -13.98 -3.54
N ILE A 89 -12.17 -13.04 -3.66
CA ILE A 89 -11.52 -12.78 -4.93
C ILE A 89 -10.62 -13.96 -5.33
N ALA A 90 -10.49 -14.18 -6.64
CA ALA A 90 -9.79 -15.35 -7.17
C ALA A 90 -8.27 -15.22 -7.14
N THR A 91 -7.78 -13.99 -7.16
CA THR A 91 -6.39 -13.58 -7.35
C THR A 91 -5.90 -12.86 -6.09
N PRO A 92 -4.64 -13.08 -5.66
CA PRO A 92 -4.05 -12.28 -4.60
C PRO A 92 -4.03 -10.80 -4.98
N LEU A 93 -4.18 -9.93 -3.99
CA LEU A 93 -4.21 -8.48 -4.17
C LEU A 93 -3.50 -7.80 -3.02
N TYR A 94 -2.77 -6.74 -3.35
CA TYR A 94 -2.22 -5.85 -2.33
C TYR A 94 -2.23 -4.41 -2.83
N GLY A 95 -2.17 -3.46 -1.90
CA GLY A 95 -2.10 -2.06 -2.27
C GLY A 95 -2.43 -1.11 -1.14
N VAL A 96 -2.82 0.11 -1.48
CA VAL A 96 -3.18 1.15 -0.51
C VAL A 96 -4.35 1.97 -1.02
N VAL A 97 -5.08 2.59 -0.09
CA VAL A 97 -5.93 3.75 -0.40
C VAL A 97 -5.18 5.00 0.04
N VAL A 98 -5.09 6.00 -0.84
CA VAL A 98 -4.46 7.29 -0.56
C VAL A 98 -5.48 8.42 -0.49
N ASN A 99 -5.14 9.46 0.27
CA ASN A 99 -5.91 10.71 0.36
C ASN A 99 -5.58 11.63 -0.83
N ALA A 100 -6.09 11.28 -2.01
CA ALA A 100 -5.94 12.08 -3.22
C ALA A 100 -7.00 11.71 -4.29
N PRO A 101 -7.35 12.64 -5.19
CA PRO A 101 -8.25 12.37 -6.31
C PRO A 101 -7.58 11.46 -7.35
N ALA A 102 -8.40 10.64 -8.02
CA ALA A 102 -7.93 9.60 -8.94
C ALA A 102 -7.14 10.15 -10.14
N GLU A 103 -7.42 11.38 -10.58
CA GLU A 103 -6.67 12.06 -11.64
C GLU A 103 -5.21 12.30 -11.24
N SER A 104 -4.99 12.84 -10.03
CA SER A 104 -3.65 13.11 -9.51
C SER A 104 -2.88 11.82 -9.24
N VAL A 105 -3.57 10.81 -8.72
CA VAL A 105 -2.98 9.49 -8.47
C VAL A 105 -2.55 8.81 -9.77
N ARG A 106 -3.43 8.75 -10.77
CA ARG A 106 -3.10 8.19 -12.10
C ARG A 106 -1.91 8.89 -12.74
N ALA A 107 -1.80 10.22 -12.60
CA ALA A 107 -0.67 10.96 -13.12
C ALA A 107 0.66 10.52 -12.48
N ARG A 108 0.70 10.35 -11.15
CA ARG A 108 1.92 9.92 -10.44
C ARG A 108 2.29 8.47 -10.70
N VAL A 109 1.32 7.56 -10.70
CA VAL A 109 1.53 6.13 -11.01
C VAL A 109 2.16 5.98 -12.40
N ARG A 110 1.63 6.72 -13.40
CA ARG A 110 2.19 6.75 -14.76
C ARG A 110 3.60 7.34 -14.81
N GLN A 111 3.86 8.44 -14.09
CA GLN A 111 5.20 9.04 -14.03
C GLN A 111 6.24 8.10 -13.43
N ALA A 112 5.83 7.24 -12.50
CA ALA A 112 6.68 6.24 -11.89
C ALA A 112 6.84 4.96 -12.73
N ASN A 113 6.14 4.82 -13.86
CA ASN A 113 6.06 3.59 -14.67
C ASN A 113 5.66 2.36 -13.83
N SER A 114 4.70 2.54 -12.91
CA SER A 114 4.15 1.44 -12.10
C SER A 114 3.01 0.74 -12.83
N ASP A 115 2.95 -0.59 -12.68
CA ASP A 115 1.91 -1.46 -13.24
C ASP A 115 0.62 -1.49 -12.39
N ALA A 116 0.57 -0.72 -11.29
CA ALA A 116 -0.57 -0.69 -10.40
C ALA A 116 -1.83 -0.08 -11.06
N THR A 117 -2.98 -0.63 -10.73
CA THR A 117 -4.28 -0.11 -11.17
C THR A 117 -4.81 0.93 -10.17
N VAL A 118 -5.56 1.90 -10.68
CA VAL A 118 -6.07 3.03 -9.89
C VAL A 118 -7.60 3.02 -9.89
N HIS A 119 -8.20 2.95 -8.71
CA HIS A 119 -9.65 2.88 -8.54
C HIS A 119 -10.15 3.98 -7.58
N PRO A 120 -11.06 4.87 -8.01
CA PRO A 120 -11.67 5.83 -7.08
C PRO A 120 -12.54 5.09 -6.06
N VAL A 121 -12.30 5.34 -4.77
CA VAL A 121 -13.08 4.75 -3.66
C VAL A 121 -14.12 5.74 -3.17
N VAL A 122 -13.67 6.96 -2.86
CA VAL A 122 -14.53 8.11 -2.58
C VAL A 122 -14.18 9.18 -3.61
N PRO A 123 -15.08 9.50 -4.55
CA PRO A 123 -14.80 10.45 -5.62
C PRO A 123 -14.18 11.73 -5.07
N LEU A 124 -13.10 12.18 -5.71
CA LEU A 124 -12.31 13.38 -5.39
C LEU A 124 -11.51 13.35 -4.07
N VAL A 125 -11.61 12.31 -3.24
CA VAL A 125 -10.98 12.29 -1.91
C VAL A 125 -10.09 11.06 -1.68
N LEU A 126 -10.61 9.85 -1.95
CA LEU A 126 -9.91 8.60 -1.69
C LEU A 126 -9.78 7.78 -2.96
N THR A 127 -8.57 7.29 -3.20
CA THR A 127 -8.26 6.48 -4.38
C THR A 127 -7.43 5.28 -3.96
N ALA A 128 -7.82 4.09 -4.40
CA ALA A 128 -7.05 2.88 -4.26
C ALA A 128 -6.00 2.75 -5.37
N ILE A 129 -4.83 2.27 -5.00
CA ILE A 129 -3.72 1.88 -5.86
C ILE A 129 -3.42 0.43 -5.53
N VAL A 130 -3.66 -0.48 -6.47
CA VAL A 130 -3.59 -1.93 -6.20
C VAL A 130 -2.79 -2.67 -7.27
N CYS A 131 -2.09 -3.72 -6.83
CA CYS A 131 -1.45 -4.72 -7.66
C CYS A 131 -2.20 -6.04 -7.49
N GLY A 132 -2.43 -6.76 -8.60
CA GLY A 132 -3.30 -7.94 -8.62
C GLY A 132 -4.78 -7.58 -8.59
N GLY A 133 -5.65 -8.60 -8.49
CA GLY A 133 -7.09 -8.47 -8.71
C GLY A 133 -7.50 -8.83 -10.13
#